data_AF-A0A937Q308-F1
#
_entry.id   AF-A0A937Q308-F1
#
_cell.length_a   1.000
_cell.length_b   1.000
_cell.length_c   1.000
_cell.angle_alpha   90.00
_cell.angle_beta   90.00
_cell.angle_gamma   90.00
#
_symmetry.space_group_name_H-M   'P 1'
#
loop_
_entity.id
_entity.type
_entity.pdbx_description
1 polymer ?
#
loop_
_entity_poly.entity_id
_entity_poly.type
_entity_poly.pdbx_seq_one_letter_code
_entity_poly.pdbx_strand_id
1 'polypeptide(L)'
;MRRFMTLKSTILVLVVLLVNAVFCPVSGGVLKGGCGKVDITPPVGIALIGSYGKPSEDVLDELYVRALVLNDGRTTIAIVSADLLYTPLEEITGPVRRMINKKTGIAEENILICATHTHSGPEVFTRSKLRPDQEIDA
;
A
#
# COMPACT_ATOMS: atom_id res chain seq x y z
N MET A 1 6.83 69.51 -10.23
CA MET A 1 7.20 68.45 -11.20
C MET A 1 7.49 67.08 -10.53
N ARG A 2 6.65 66.58 -9.60
CA ARG A 2 6.91 65.32 -8.84
C ARG A 2 5.88 64.18 -9.03
N ARG A 3 4.81 64.38 -9.82
CA ARG A 3 3.72 63.38 -9.99
C ARG A 3 3.97 62.33 -11.09
N PHE A 4 4.93 62.52 -11.99
CA PHE A 4 5.17 61.61 -13.12
C PHE A 4 6.00 60.36 -12.76
N MET A 5 6.70 60.37 -11.61
CA MET A 5 7.65 59.30 -11.24
C MET A 5 6.99 58.15 -10.47
N THR A 6 5.86 58.39 -9.81
CA THR A 6 5.11 57.37 -9.05
C THR A 6 4.29 56.44 -9.95
N LEU A 7 3.77 56.94 -11.07
CA LEU A 7 2.94 56.18 -12.01
C LEU A 7 3.73 55.13 -12.81
N LYS A 8 4.96 55.48 -13.25
CA LYS A 8 5.84 54.53 -13.94
C LYS A 8 6.29 53.38 -13.02
N SER A 9 6.50 53.67 -11.74
CA SER A 9 6.92 52.66 -10.75
C SER A 9 5.78 51.71 -10.39
N THR A 10 4.54 52.21 -10.29
CA THR A 10 3.37 51.37 -10.06
C THR A 10 3.06 50.47 -11.26
N ILE A 11 3.17 50.99 -12.49
CA ILE A 11 3.00 50.18 -13.70
C ILE A 11 4.05 49.07 -13.78
N LEU A 12 5.31 49.36 -13.46
CA LEU A 12 6.38 48.35 -13.46
C LEU A 12 6.13 47.24 -12.45
N VAL A 13 5.68 47.57 -11.23
CA VAL A 13 5.33 46.58 -10.19
C VAL A 13 4.15 45.71 -10.63
N LEU A 14 3.14 46.31 -11.26
CA LEU A 14 1.97 45.57 -11.77
C LEU A 14 2.34 44.63 -12.93
N VAL A 15 3.23 45.07 -13.82
CA VAL A 15 3.77 44.23 -14.92
C VAL A 15 4.59 43.07 -14.37
N VAL A 16 5.45 43.31 -13.37
CA VAL A 16 6.23 42.23 -12.72
C VAL A 16 5.33 41.21 -12.01
N LEU A 17 4.27 41.67 -11.32
CA LEU A 17 3.29 40.79 -10.68
C LEU A 17 2.48 39.97 -11.71
N LEU A 18 2.07 40.59 -12.82
CA LEU A 18 1.37 39.90 -13.91
C LEU A 18 2.27 38.88 -14.62
N VAL A 19 3.54 39.21 -14.86
CA VAL A 19 4.50 38.27 -15.46
C VAL A 19 4.72 37.06 -14.54
N ASN A 20 4.85 37.25 -13.23
CA ASN A 20 5.00 36.12 -12.29
C ASN A 20 3.74 35.24 -12.21
N ALA A 21 2.54 35.82 -12.36
CA ALA A 21 1.29 35.06 -12.40
C ALA A 21 1.14 34.21 -13.68
N VAL A 22 1.68 34.68 -14.81
CA VAL A 22 1.68 33.95 -16.10
C VAL A 22 2.65 32.77 -16.10
N PHE A 23 3.74 32.86 -15.34
CA PHE A 23 4.73 31.79 -15.19
C PHE A 23 4.49 30.89 -13.97
N CYS A 24 3.29 30.85 -13.41
CA CYS A 24 2.97 29.83 -12.41
C CYS A 24 2.76 28.49 -13.13
N PRO A 25 3.70 27.52 -13.07
CA PRO A 25 3.42 26.21 -13.61
C PRO A 25 2.31 25.62 -12.77
N VAL A 26 1.12 25.46 -13.35
CA VAL A 26 0.15 24.49 -12.85
C VAL A 26 0.81 23.13 -13.02
N SER A 27 1.55 22.71 -12.00
CA SER A 27 2.02 21.34 -11.86
C SER A 27 0.78 20.49 -11.59
N GLY A 28 0.04 20.16 -12.65
CA GLY A 28 -0.88 19.03 -12.64
C GLY A 28 -0.04 17.77 -12.51
N GLY A 29 0.34 17.43 -11.27
CA GLY A 29 1.09 16.22 -10.99
C GLY A 29 0.29 15.03 -11.48
N VAL A 30 0.74 14.40 -12.57
CA VAL A 30 0.08 13.21 -13.10
C VAL A 30 0.36 12.06 -12.13
N LEU A 31 -0.67 11.59 -11.45
CA LEU A 31 -0.59 10.38 -10.63
C LEU A 31 -0.56 9.17 -11.56
N LYS A 32 0.57 8.47 -11.59
CA LYS A 32 0.72 7.21 -12.31
C LYS A 32 0.26 6.05 -11.43
N GLY A 33 -0.40 5.07 -12.04
CA GLY A 33 -0.88 3.88 -11.36
C GLY A 33 -0.50 2.61 -12.10
N GLY A 34 -0.20 1.55 -11.36
CA GLY A 34 -0.04 0.19 -11.87
C GLY A 34 -0.74 -0.80 -10.94
N CYS A 35 -1.33 -1.85 -11.51
CA CYS A 35 -1.95 -2.91 -10.73
C CYS A 35 -1.48 -4.29 -11.18
N GLY A 36 -1.51 -5.25 -10.26
CA GLY A 36 -1.14 -6.63 -10.53
C GLY A 36 -1.85 -7.58 -9.58
N LYS A 37 -2.01 -8.83 -10.02
CA LYS A 37 -2.68 -9.88 -9.26
C LYS A 37 -1.91 -11.20 -9.46
N VAL A 38 -1.71 -11.95 -8.39
CA VAL A 38 -1.05 -13.27 -8.39
C VAL A 38 -1.89 -14.25 -7.59
N ASP A 39 -2.09 -15.44 -8.15
CA ASP A 39 -2.77 -16.56 -7.50
C ASP A 39 -1.90 -17.12 -6.37
N ILE A 40 -2.49 -17.28 -5.19
CA ILE A 40 -1.88 -17.84 -3.99
C ILE A 40 -2.66 -19.04 -3.46
N THR A 41 -3.56 -19.62 -4.26
CA THR A 41 -4.36 -20.79 -3.90
C THR A 41 -3.44 -21.97 -3.62
N PRO A 42 -3.44 -22.49 -2.39
CA PRO A 42 -2.64 -23.66 -2.05
C PRO A 42 -3.28 -24.94 -2.62
N PRO A 43 -2.55 -26.06 -2.65
CA PRO A 43 -3.15 -27.36 -2.92
C PRO A 43 -4.32 -27.69 -1.97
N VAL A 44 -5.26 -28.52 -2.44
CA VAL A 44 -6.33 -29.08 -1.60
C VAL A 44 -5.72 -29.92 -0.47
N GLY A 45 -6.36 -29.92 0.70
CA GLY A 45 -5.91 -30.63 1.90
C GLY A 45 -5.15 -29.76 2.91
N ILE A 46 -5.00 -28.46 2.64
CA ILE A 46 -4.43 -27.52 3.61
C ILE A 46 -5.49 -27.10 4.63
N ALA A 47 -5.09 -27.03 5.90
CA ALA A 47 -5.93 -26.60 7.00
C ALA A 47 -6.53 -25.20 6.75
N LEU A 48 -7.84 -25.05 6.95
CA LEU A 48 -8.54 -23.78 6.86
C LEU A 48 -8.65 -23.12 8.23
N ILE A 49 -8.29 -21.84 8.27
CA ILE A 49 -8.17 -21.10 9.54
C ILE A 49 -9.53 -20.81 10.20
N GLY A 50 -10.58 -20.60 9.41
CA GLY A 50 -11.94 -20.41 9.90
C GLY A 50 -12.69 -21.70 10.20
N SER A 51 -12.12 -22.87 9.88
CA SER A 51 -12.73 -24.19 10.09
C SER A 51 -12.02 -25.00 11.19
N TYR A 52 -11.38 -24.33 12.15
CA TYR A 52 -10.66 -24.96 13.27
C TYR A 52 -9.61 -25.98 12.80
N GLY A 53 -8.89 -25.65 11.71
CA GLY A 53 -7.82 -26.49 11.18
C GLY A 53 -8.28 -27.68 10.33
N LYS A 54 -9.59 -27.80 10.02
CA LYS A 54 -10.06 -28.81 9.07
C LYS A 54 -9.42 -28.59 7.70
N PRO A 55 -8.87 -29.64 7.06
CA PRO A 55 -8.33 -29.56 5.70
C PRO A 55 -9.38 -29.11 4.69
N SER A 56 -8.96 -28.35 3.67
CA SER A 56 -9.80 -28.08 2.51
C SER A 56 -10.09 -29.36 1.74
N GLU A 57 -11.34 -29.51 1.29
CA GLU A 57 -11.79 -30.65 0.48
C GLU A 57 -11.79 -30.32 -1.02
N ASP A 58 -11.93 -29.04 -1.37
CA ASP A 58 -11.94 -28.54 -2.74
C ASP A 58 -11.61 -27.02 -2.78
N VAL A 59 -11.50 -26.44 -3.97
CA VAL A 59 -11.35 -25.01 -4.22
C VAL A 59 -12.63 -24.46 -4.85
N LEU A 60 -13.37 -23.62 -4.11
CA LEU A 60 -14.55 -22.93 -4.65
C LEU A 60 -14.18 -21.73 -5.52
N ASP A 61 -13.28 -20.89 -5.02
CA ASP A 61 -12.75 -19.69 -5.68
C ASP A 61 -11.24 -19.64 -5.44
N GLU A 62 -10.46 -19.17 -6.42
CA GLU A 62 -9.02 -18.96 -6.20
C GLU A 62 -8.77 -17.77 -5.27
N LEU A 63 -7.71 -17.90 -4.48
CA LEU A 63 -7.22 -16.87 -3.55
C LEU A 63 -6.11 -16.07 -4.23
N TYR A 64 -6.12 -14.75 -4.04
CA TYR A 64 -5.15 -13.90 -4.71
C TYR A 64 -4.52 -12.85 -3.79
N VAL A 65 -3.31 -12.47 -4.17
CA VAL A 65 -2.69 -11.20 -3.76
C VAL A 65 -2.88 -10.20 -4.89
N ARG A 66 -3.39 -9.02 -4.54
CA ARG A 66 -3.60 -7.88 -5.44
C ARG A 66 -2.74 -6.73 -4.97
N ALA A 67 -2.08 -6.05 -5.90
CA ALA A 67 -1.28 -4.86 -5.63
C ALA A 67 -1.77 -3.68 -6.47
N LEU A 68 -1.86 -2.52 -5.84
CA LEU A 68 -2.01 -1.21 -6.48
C LEU A 68 -0.79 -0.36 -6.10
N VAL A 69 -0.04 0.11 -7.10
CA VAL A 69 1.11 0.99 -6.92
C VAL A 69 0.76 2.35 -7.50
N LEU A 70 0.98 3.41 -6.73
CA LEU A 70 0.72 4.79 -7.13
C LEU A 70 2.01 5.61 -7.02
N ASN A 71 2.28 6.48 -7.99
CA ASN A 71 3.44 7.35 -8.02
C ASN A 71 3.04 8.77 -8.46
N ASP A 72 3.36 9.77 -7.64
CA ASP A 72 3.05 11.19 -7.89
C ASP A 72 4.22 11.96 -8.57
N GLY A 73 5.25 11.25 -9.01
CA GLY A 73 6.50 11.79 -9.53
C GLY A 73 7.60 12.00 -8.47
N ARG A 74 7.29 11.89 -7.17
CA ARG A 74 8.24 12.04 -6.05
C ARG A 74 8.20 10.85 -5.09
N THR A 75 7.00 10.43 -4.73
CA THR A 75 6.71 9.36 -3.79
C THR A 75 6.05 8.22 -4.54
N THR A 76 6.47 6.99 -4.22
CA THR A 76 5.78 5.77 -4.65
C THR A 76 5.21 5.08 -3.43
N ILE A 77 3.94 4.69 -3.49
CA ILE A 77 3.29 3.87 -2.47
C ILE A 77 2.79 2.57 -3.09
N ALA A 78 2.72 1.51 -2.28
CA ALA A 78 2.15 0.23 -2.67
C ALA A 78 1.06 -0.18 -1.67
N ILE A 79 -0.10 -0.56 -2.17
CA ILE A 79 -1.20 -1.14 -1.41
C ILE A 79 -1.36 -2.58 -1.86
N VAL A 80 -1.16 -3.52 -0.94
CA VAL A 80 -1.21 -4.96 -1.19
C VAL A 80 -2.33 -5.56 -0.36
N SER A 81 -3.28 -6.23 -1.00
CA SER A 81 -4.38 -6.95 -0.35
C SER A 81 -4.28 -8.43 -0.68
N ALA A 82 -4.35 -9.29 0.34
CA ALA A 82 -4.27 -10.73 0.21
C ALA A 82 -5.56 -11.40 0.68
N ASP A 83 -6.02 -12.41 -0.06
CA ASP A 83 -7.16 -13.25 0.33
C ASP A 83 -6.74 -14.24 1.44
N LEU A 84 -6.56 -13.70 2.64
CA LEU A 84 -6.15 -14.38 3.87
C LEU A 84 -7.00 -13.90 5.06
N LEU A 85 -6.86 -14.54 6.22
CA LEU A 85 -7.50 -14.06 7.45
C LEU A 85 -6.77 -12.86 8.06
N TYR A 86 -5.45 -12.92 8.17
CA TYR A 86 -4.63 -11.81 8.68
C TYR A 86 -3.20 -11.90 8.14
N THR A 87 -2.45 -10.81 8.25
CA THR A 87 -1.04 -10.70 7.84
C THR A 87 -0.18 -10.24 9.02
N PRO A 88 0.34 -11.16 9.85
CA PRO A 88 1.15 -10.85 11.02
C PRO A 88 2.33 -9.94 10.69
N LEU A 89 2.71 -9.08 11.64
CA LEU A 89 3.78 -8.12 11.42
C LEU A 89 5.15 -8.80 11.28
N GLU A 90 5.47 -9.73 12.17
CA GLU A 90 6.80 -10.35 12.24
C GLU A 90 7.00 -11.40 11.15
N GLU A 91 5.96 -12.20 10.86
CA GLU A 91 6.04 -13.35 9.98
C GLU A 91 5.73 -13.03 8.50
N ILE A 92 4.80 -12.12 8.22
CA ILE A 92 4.48 -11.71 6.84
C ILE A 92 4.91 -10.28 6.59
N THR A 93 4.25 -9.32 7.24
CA THR A 93 4.18 -7.95 6.74
C THR A 93 5.56 -7.32 6.71
N GLY A 94 6.35 -7.47 7.79
CA GLY A 94 7.72 -6.99 7.87
C GLY A 94 8.64 -7.62 6.82
N PRO A 95 8.77 -8.96 6.76
CA PRO A 95 9.58 -9.63 5.73
C PRO A 95 9.18 -9.25 4.29
N VAL A 96 7.88 -9.20 3.99
CA VAL A 96 7.38 -8.87 2.65
C VAL A 96 7.68 -7.40 2.30
N ARG A 97 7.52 -6.46 3.24
CA ARG A 97 7.93 -5.05 3.05
C ARG A 97 9.41 -4.94 2.69
N ARG A 98 10.29 -5.59 3.46
CA ARG A 98 11.74 -5.64 3.17
C ARG A 98 12.03 -6.21 1.77
N MET A 99 11.33 -7.28 1.38
CA MET A 99 11.49 -7.88 0.06
C MET A 99 11.04 -6.94 -1.07
N ILE A 100 9.91 -6.25 -0.91
CA ILE A 100 9.41 -5.27 -1.88
C ILE A 100 10.38 -4.10 -1.98
N ASN A 101 10.82 -3.53 -0.85
CA ASN A 101 11.81 -2.46 -0.82
C ASN A 101 13.08 -2.86 -1.58
N LYS A 102 13.66 -4.02 -1.27
CA LYS A 102 14.87 -4.53 -1.93
C LYS A 102 14.70 -4.69 -3.45
N LYS A 103 13.51 -5.07 -3.93
CA LYS A 103 13.24 -5.32 -5.36
C LYS A 103 12.84 -4.08 -6.14
N THR A 104 12.24 -3.08 -5.49
CA THR A 104 11.56 -1.97 -6.18
C THR A 104 12.04 -0.58 -5.76
N GLY A 105 12.73 -0.46 -4.62
CA GLY A 105 13.11 0.81 -4.02
C GLY A 105 11.98 1.53 -3.29
N ILE A 106 10.76 0.99 -3.24
CA ILE A 106 9.66 1.59 -2.47
C ILE A 106 9.98 1.50 -0.97
N ALA A 107 10.02 2.63 -0.27
CA ALA A 107 10.28 2.69 1.17
C ALA A 107 9.27 1.83 1.96
N GLU A 108 9.71 1.14 3.01
CA GLU A 108 8.88 0.16 3.73
C GLU A 108 7.63 0.80 4.37
N GLU A 109 7.77 2.03 4.84
CA GLU A 109 6.70 2.87 5.38
C GLU A 109 5.64 3.26 4.35
N ASN A 110 5.98 3.22 3.06
CA ASN A 110 5.07 3.50 1.94
C ASN A 110 4.36 2.25 1.41
N ILE A 111 4.49 1.12 2.10
CA ILE A 111 3.91 -0.16 1.70
C ILE A 111 2.85 -0.57 2.73
N LEU A 112 1.58 -0.59 2.31
CA LEU A 112 0.48 -1.16 3.08
C LEU A 112 0.26 -2.61 2.64
N ILE A 113 0.20 -3.53 3.59
CA ILE A 113 -0.17 -4.94 3.37
C ILE A 113 -1.36 -5.24 4.29
N CYS A 114 -2.43 -5.76 3.72
CA CYS A 114 -3.63 -6.15 4.45
C CYS A 114 -4.20 -7.49 3.96
N ALA A 115 -4.99 -8.11 4.83
CA ALA A 115 -5.79 -9.28 4.53
C ALA A 115 -7.26 -8.87 4.31
N THR A 116 -7.99 -9.61 3.48
CA THR A 116 -9.45 -9.43 3.32
C THR A 116 -10.26 -9.97 4.51
N HIS A 117 -9.61 -10.67 5.43
CA HIS A 117 -10.22 -11.33 6.58
C HIS A 117 -11.15 -12.49 6.20
N THR A 118 -10.77 -13.25 5.16
CA THR A 118 -11.51 -14.46 4.78
C THR A 118 -11.25 -15.61 5.75
N HIS A 119 -12.33 -16.24 6.22
CA HIS A 119 -12.28 -17.44 7.06
C HIS A 119 -12.11 -18.73 6.25
N SER A 120 -12.30 -18.68 4.94
CA SER A 120 -12.19 -19.83 4.03
C SER A 120 -10.80 -19.94 3.38
N GLY A 121 -9.81 -19.21 3.90
CA GLY A 121 -8.42 -19.27 3.45
C GLY A 121 -7.56 -20.25 4.25
N PRO A 122 -6.34 -20.55 3.78
CA PRO A 122 -5.41 -21.41 4.49
C PRO A 122 -4.97 -20.82 5.83
N GLU A 123 -4.71 -21.70 6.78
CA GLU A 123 -3.97 -21.39 7.98
C GLU A 123 -2.49 -21.21 7.64
N VAL A 124 -2.08 -19.95 7.50
CA VAL A 124 -0.74 -19.58 7.02
C VAL A 124 0.30 -19.47 8.14
N PHE A 125 -0.10 -19.40 9.42
CA PHE A 125 0.82 -19.39 10.58
C PHE A 125 0.20 -20.06 11.81
N THR A 126 1.01 -20.84 12.52
CA THR A 126 0.56 -21.70 13.63
C THR A 126 0.96 -21.19 15.01
N ARG A 127 1.57 -20.01 15.12
CA ARG A 127 1.79 -19.38 16.44
C ARG A 127 0.48 -18.81 16.94
N SER A 128 -0.31 -19.71 17.52
CA SER A 128 -1.35 -19.43 18.49
C SER A 128 -0.91 -18.29 19.42
N LYS A 129 -1.84 -17.39 19.78
CA LYS A 129 -1.64 -16.40 20.85
C LYS A 129 -1.44 -17.03 22.24
N LEU A 130 -1.34 -18.35 22.34
CA LEU A 130 -0.86 -19.02 23.53
C LEU A 130 0.66 -18.94 23.54
N ARG A 131 1.14 -18.09 24.44
CA ARG A 131 2.54 -18.07 24.84
C ARG A 131 2.95 -19.48 25.32
N PRO A 132 4.24 -19.88 25.18
CA PRO A 132 4.73 -21.19 25.63
C PRO A 132 4.53 -21.48 27.13
N ASP A 133 4.19 -20.47 27.93
CA ASP A 133 4.01 -20.52 29.38
C ASP A 133 2.56 -20.77 29.82
N GLN A 134 1.58 -20.84 28.91
CA GLN A 134 0.21 -21.17 29.29
C GLN A 134 -0.03 -22.67 29.17
N GLU A 135 0.22 -23.39 30.27
CA GLU A 135 -0.35 -24.71 30.49
C GLU A 135 -1.88 -24.61 30.38
N ILE A 136 -2.43 -25.50 29.56
CA ILE A 136 -3.87 -25.66 29.44
C ILE A 136 -4.28 -26.54 30.61
N ASP A 137 -4.73 -25.92 31.71
CA ASP A 137 -5.41 -26.63 32.77
C ASP A 137 -6.71 -27.22 32.19
N ALA A 138 -6.71 -28.53 31.97
CA ALA A 138 -7.86 -29.35 31.58
C ALA A 138 -8.26 -30.25 32.75
#